data_AF-A0A917TC80-F1
#
_entry.id   AF-A0A917TC80-F1
#
_cell.length_a   1.000
_cell.length_b   1.000
_cell.length_c   1.000
_cell.angle_alpha   90.00
_cell.angle_beta   90.00
_cell.angle_gamma   90.00
#
_symmetry.space_group_name_H-M   'P 1'
#
loop_
_entity.id
_entity.type
_entity.pdbx_description
1 polymer ?
#
loop_
_entity_poly.entity_id
_entity_poly.type
_entity_poly.pdbx_seq_one_letter_code
_entity_poly.pdbx_strand_id
1 'polypeptide(L)'
;MNGSNRLGGLKARPKATSPEEVRRVDEVGEARGFLDRTPRKKPGRKPSPRTHQLHPKVFPEIGEAIAAEAERLGITQGQLVEHMWDLYQANATHKNKKEGV
;
A
#
# COMPACT_ATOMS: atom_id res chain seq x y z
N MET A 1 -13.47 37.71 -42.20
CA MET A 1 -12.61 37.13 -41.14
C MET A 1 -11.31 37.92 -41.11
N ASN A 2 -11.20 38.94 -40.25
CA ASN A 2 -10.03 39.80 -40.18
C ASN A 2 -9.08 39.25 -39.10
N GLY A 3 -8.16 38.36 -39.51
CA GLY A 3 -7.17 37.74 -38.63
C GLY A 3 -6.14 38.77 -38.19
N SER A 4 -6.34 39.36 -37.01
CA SER A 4 -5.36 40.26 -36.38
C SER A 4 -4.09 39.49 -36.06
N ASN A 5 -3.13 39.49 -36.98
CA ASN A 5 -1.86 38.79 -36.84
C ASN A 5 -0.90 39.59 -35.95
N ARG A 6 -1.28 39.80 -34.68
CA ARG A 6 -0.49 40.51 -33.66
C ARG A 6 0.76 39.74 -33.21
N LEU A 7 1.00 38.55 -33.76
CA LEU A 7 2.05 37.63 -33.34
C LEU A 7 3.25 37.56 -34.31
N GLY A 8 3.11 38.07 -35.54
CA GLY A 8 4.10 37.91 -36.62
C GLY A 8 5.45 38.65 -36.42
N GLY A 9 5.54 39.53 -35.43
CA GLY A 9 6.76 40.30 -35.11
C GLY A 9 7.44 39.89 -33.80
N LEU A 10 6.92 38.91 -33.07
CA LEU A 10 7.50 38.50 -31.80
C LEU A 10 8.71 37.61 -32.04
N LYS A 11 9.87 38.03 -31.52
CA LYS A 11 11.10 37.24 -31.58
C LYS A 11 10.96 36.00 -30.71
N ALA A 12 10.65 34.86 -31.32
CA ALA A 12 10.69 33.58 -30.63
C ALA A 12 12.13 33.25 -30.25
N ARG A 13 12.37 33.02 -28.96
CA ARG A 13 13.61 32.41 -28.47
C ARG A 13 13.26 31.05 -27.86
N PRO A 14 14.08 30.02 -28.09
CA PRO A 14 13.90 28.76 -27.38
C PRO A 14 14.01 29.01 -25.88
N LYS A 15 13.12 28.37 -25.11
CA LYS A 15 13.20 28.42 -23.65
C LYS A 15 14.46 27.68 -23.22
N ALA A 16 15.20 28.25 -22.28
CA ALA A 16 16.27 27.56 -21.59
C ALA A 16 15.67 26.35 -20.85
N THR A 17 16.23 25.15 -21.08
CA THR A 17 15.77 23.89 -20.48
C THR A 17 16.83 23.24 -19.59
N SER A 18 17.98 23.89 -19.40
CA SER A 18 19.02 23.34 -18.52
C SER A 18 18.48 23.27 -17.07
N PRO A 19 18.78 22.20 -16.33
CA PRO A 19 18.29 22.06 -14.95
C PRO A 19 18.72 23.21 -14.03
N GLU A 20 19.89 23.79 -14.28
CA GLU A 20 20.43 24.91 -13.51
C GLU A 20 19.65 26.22 -13.76
N GLU A 21 19.32 26.52 -15.02
CA GLU A 21 18.53 27.70 -15.36
C GLU A 21 17.09 27.59 -14.87
N VAL A 22 16.49 26.40 -14.94
CA VAL A 22 15.13 26.14 -14.44
C VAL A 22 15.08 26.37 -12.92
N ARG A 23 16.04 25.82 -12.16
CA ARG A 23 16.14 26.05 -10.70
C ARG A 23 16.27 27.53 -10.35
N ARG A 24 17.14 28.26 -11.06
CA ARG A 24 17.32 29.70 -10.85
C ARG A 24 16.03 30.49 -11.09
N VAL A 25 15.28 30.13 -12.13
CA VAL A 25 13.99 30.78 -12.44
C VAL A 25 12.95 30.45 -11.36
N ASP A 26 12.90 29.21 -10.90
CA ASP A 26 12.00 28.77 -9.82
C ASP A 26 12.31 29.49 -8.50
N GLU A 27 13.58 29.63 -8.11
CA GLU A 27 14.02 30.36 -6.91
C GLU A 27 13.61 31.83 -6.95
N VAL A 28 13.78 32.50 -8.09
CA VAL A 28 13.34 33.90 -8.28
C VAL A 28 11.82 33.99 -8.26
N GLY A 29 11.12 33.01 -8.83
CA GLY A 29 9.67 32.90 -8.79
C GLY A 29 9.15 32.79 -7.36
N GLU A 30 9.72 31.88 -6.57
CA GLU A 30 9.36 31.65 -5.17
C GLU A 30 9.58 32.92 -4.32
N ALA A 31 10.73 33.59 -4.48
CA ALA A 31 11.03 34.86 -3.80
C ALA A 31 10.05 35.99 -4.15
N ARG A 32 9.38 35.90 -5.31
CA ARG A 32 8.34 36.84 -5.79
C ARG A 32 6.92 36.34 -5.51
N GLY A 33 6.75 35.22 -4.81
CA GLY A 33 5.46 34.65 -4.43
C GLY A 33 4.82 33.73 -5.49
N PHE A 34 5.54 33.40 -6.56
CA PHE A 34 5.13 32.37 -7.52
C PHE A 34 5.48 30.98 -6.98
N LEU A 35 4.68 30.51 -6.03
CA LEU A 35 4.80 29.17 -5.46
C LEU A 35 4.29 28.11 -6.44
N ASP A 36 5.01 26.99 -6.54
CA ASP A 36 4.56 25.81 -7.26
C ASP A 36 3.29 25.22 -6.60
N ARG A 37 2.20 25.18 -7.37
CA ARG A 37 0.89 24.66 -6.93
C ARG A 37 0.57 23.29 -7.52
N THR A 38 1.54 22.61 -8.13
CA THR A 38 1.33 21.25 -8.63
C THR A 38 0.85 20.35 -7.49
N PRO A 39 -0.18 19.51 -7.71
CA PRO A 39 -0.68 18.60 -6.67
C PRO A 39 0.41 17.62 -6.22
N ARG A 40 1.12 17.95 -5.14
CA ARG A 40 2.03 17.02 -4.48
C ARG A 40 1.22 15.94 -3.78
N LYS A 41 1.65 14.67 -3.86
CA LYS A 41 1.04 13.58 -3.09
C LYS A 41 1.01 13.99 -1.62
N LYS A 42 -0.20 14.16 -1.06
CA LYS A 42 -0.38 14.31 0.39
C LYS A 42 0.30 13.11 1.05
N PRO A 43 1.14 13.29 2.10
CA PRO A 43 1.67 12.18 2.86
C PRO A 43 0.49 11.36 3.41
N GLY A 44 0.18 10.25 2.75
CA GLY A 44 -0.88 9.34 3.17
C GLY A 44 -0.49 8.62 4.45
N ARG A 45 -1.47 8.01 5.12
CA ARG A 45 -1.21 7.09 6.23
C ARG A 45 -0.29 5.97 5.72
N LYS A 46 0.77 5.64 6.48
CA LYS A 46 1.61 4.48 6.16
C LYS A 46 0.74 3.24 5.99
N PRO A 47 1.00 2.38 4.99
CA PRO A 47 0.26 1.15 4.82
C PRO A 47 0.30 0.35 6.13
N SER A 48 -0.83 -0.26 6.51
CA SER A 48 -0.87 -1.13 7.68
C SER A 48 0.18 -2.23 7.50
N PRO A 49 0.89 -2.65 8.56
CA PRO A 49 1.72 -3.84 8.49
C PRO A 49 0.93 -4.98 7.86
N ARG A 50 1.59 -5.89 7.13
CA ARG A 50 0.98 -7.14 6.66
C ARG A 50 0.74 -8.08 7.85
N THR A 51 -0.06 -7.63 8.79
CA THR A 51 -0.61 -8.44 9.87
C THR A 51 -1.62 -9.35 9.22
N HIS A 52 -1.54 -10.65 9.50
CA HIS A 52 -2.55 -11.67 9.13
C HIS A 52 -3.92 -11.43 9.80
N GLN A 53 -4.18 -10.20 10.28
CA GLN A 53 -5.47 -9.74 10.77
C GLN A 53 -6.43 -9.67 9.60
N LEU A 54 -7.28 -10.68 9.52
CA LEU A 54 -8.31 -10.80 8.51
C LEU A 54 -9.66 -10.58 9.20
N HIS A 55 -10.56 -9.91 8.51
CA HIS A 55 -11.93 -9.83 8.99
C HIS A 55 -12.53 -11.25 8.99
N PRO A 56 -13.29 -11.68 10.02
CA PRO A 56 -13.86 -13.03 10.08
C PRO A 56 -14.69 -13.41 8.83
N LYS A 57 -15.28 -12.41 8.16
CA LYS A 57 -16.00 -12.55 6.88
C LYS A 57 -15.13 -12.98 5.68
N VAL A 58 -13.80 -12.97 5.81
CA VAL A 58 -12.90 -13.40 4.72
C VAL A 58 -12.89 -14.92 4.58
N PHE A 59 -13.22 -15.67 5.65
CA PHE A 59 -13.26 -17.14 5.64
C PHE A 59 -14.52 -17.69 6.34
N PRO A 60 -15.72 -17.42 5.80
CA PRO A 60 -16.98 -17.83 6.44
C PRO A 60 -17.09 -19.36 6.57
N GLU A 61 -16.73 -20.09 5.51
CA GLU A 61 -16.79 -21.56 5.46
C GLU A 61 -15.88 -22.22 6.51
N ILE A 62 -14.73 -21.61 6.82
CA ILE A 62 -13.80 -22.13 7.83
C ILE A 62 -14.41 -21.99 9.22
N GLY A 63 -15.04 -20.85 9.52
CA GLY A 63 -15.72 -20.64 10.80
C GLY A 63 -16.85 -21.63 11.02
N GLU A 64 -17.64 -21.89 9.97
CA GLU A 64 -18.72 -22.89 10.01
C GLU A 64 -18.18 -24.31 10.22
N ALA A 65 -17.10 -24.68 9.53
CA ALA A 65 -16.47 -25.99 9.69
C ALA A 65 -15.92 -26.20 11.12
N ILE A 66 -15.27 -25.19 11.70
CA ILE A 66 -14.76 -25.23 13.08
C ILE A 66 -15.92 -25.38 14.07
N ALA A 67 -17.02 -24.64 13.86
CA ALA A 67 -18.20 -24.71 14.71
C ALA A 67 -18.85 -26.10 14.67
N ALA A 68 -19.07 -26.64 13.47
CA ALA A 68 -19.68 -27.96 13.27
C ALA A 68 -18.83 -29.08 13.87
N GLU A 69 -17.49 -29.00 13.75
CA GLU A 69 -16.60 -30.02 14.31
C GLU A 69 -16.55 -29.95 15.85
N ALA A 70 -16.55 -28.74 16.43
CA ALA A 70 -16.62 -28.58 17.87
C ALA A 70 -17.93 -29.14 18.44
N GLU A 71 -19.05 -28.88 17.76
CA GLU A 71 -20.36 -29.45 18.10
C GLU A 71 -20.37 -30.98 18.00
N ARG A 72 -19.85 -31.55 16.91
CA ARG A 72 -19.74 -33.00 16.70
C ARG A 72 -18.95 -33.69 17.82
N LEU A 73 -17.95 -33.02 18.36
CA LEU A 73 -17.11 -33.51 19.46
C LEU A 73 -17.67 -33.19 20.85
N GLY A 74 -18.72 -32.38 20.95
CA GLY A 74 -19.30 -31.94 22.23
C GLY A 74 -18.38 -31.02 23.04
N ILE A 75 -17.54 -30.23 22.36
CA ILE A 75 -16.59 -29.29 22.98
C ILE A 75 -16.82 -27.86 22.51
N THR A 76 -16.20 -26.89 23.18
CA THR A 76 -16.22 -25.50 22.71
C THR A 76 -15.24 -25.27 21.56
N GLN A 77 -15.51 -24.27 20.72
CA GLN A 77 -14.59 -23.89 19.63
C GLN A 77 -13.20 -23.53 20.14
N GLY A 78 -13.10 -22.91 21.33
CA GLY A 78 -11.82 -22.60 21.97
C GLY A 78 -11.00 -23.85 22.29
N GLN A 79 -11.63 -24.86 22.87
CA GLN A 79 -10.98 -26.16 23.15
C GLN A 79 -10.55 -26.86 21.87
N LEU A 80 -11.37 -26.81 20.81
CA LEU A 80 -10.98 -27.37 19.51
C LEU A 80 -9.71 -26.69 18.98
N VAL A 81 -9.60 -25.36 19.09
CA VAL A 81 -8.40 -24.61 18.68
C VAL A 81 -7.17 -25.02 19.51
N GLU A 82 -7.31 -25.26 20.82
CA GLU A 82 -6.21 -25.77 21.66
C GLU A 82 -5.73 -27.15 21.18
N HIS A 83 -6.65 -28.09 20.89
CA HIS A 83 -6.28 -29.40 20.33
C HIS A 83 -5.59 -29.29 18.97
N MET A 84 -6.06 -28.40 18.10
CA MET A 84 -5.43 -28.13 16.80
C MET A 84 -4.01 -27.57 16.98
N TRP A 85 -3.80 -26.71 17.99
CA TRP A 85 -2.49 -26.15 18.31
C TRP A 85 -1.50 -27.23 18.77
N ASP A 86 -1.93 -28.15 19.63
CA ASP A 86 -1.09 -29.27 20.07
C ASP A 86 -0.65 -30.15 18.89
N LEU A 87 -1.58 -30.48 17.98
CA LEU A 87 -1.28 -31.22 16.75
C LEU A 87 -0.33 -30.45 15.82
N TYR A 88 -0.52 -29.14 15.70
CA TYR A 88 0.39 -28.29 14.93
C TYR A 88 1.80 -28.32 15.49
N GLN A 89 1.97 -28.17 16.82
CA GLN A 89 3.28 -28.20 17.47
C GLN A 89 3.96 -29.57 17.34
N ALA A 90 3.20 -30.66 17.50
CA ALA A 90 3.70 -32.02 17.30
C ALA A 90 4.21 -32.21 15.85
N ASN A 91 3.46 -31.75 14.87
CA ASN A 91 3.87 -31.84 13.46
C ASN A 91 5.06 -30.93 13.12
N ALA A 92 5.12 -29.73 13.69
CA ALA A 92 6.25 -28.81 13.51
C ALA A 92 7.54 -29.39 14.11
N THR A 93 7.47 -30.00 15.30
CA THR A 93 8.60 -30.70 15.91
C THR A 93 9.01 -31.94 15.10
N HIS A 94 8.06 -32.67 14.52
CA HIS A 94 8.36 -33.78 13.60
C HIS A 94 9.05 -33.34 12.29
N LYS A 95 8.68 -32.19 11.72
CA LYS A 95 9.36 -31.62 10.54
C LYS A 95 10.80 -31.22 10.84
N ASN A 96 11.02 -30.50 11.94
CA ASN A 96 12.37 -30.08 12.35
C ASN A 96 13.31 -31.26 12.58
N LYS A 97 12.79 -32.42 13.01
CA LYS A 97 13.59 -33.64 13.20
C LYS A 97 13.91 -34.39 11.90
N LYS A 98 13.12 -34.19 10.83
CA LYS A 98 13.33 -34.85 9.52
C LYS A 98 14.17 -34.02 8.55
N GLU A 99 14.24 -32.70 8.71
CA GLU A 99 15.05 -31.80 7.87
C GLU A 99 16.48 -31.60 8.39
N GLY A 100 16.83 -32.21 9.53
CA GLY A 100 18.18 -32.26 10.08
C GLY A 100 18.90 -33.57 9.73
N VAL A 101 19.22 -33.78 8.46
CA VAL A 101 20.28 -34.70 7.97
C VAL A 101 20.95 -34.05 6.77
#